data_AF-A0A9X1B3L7-F1
#
_entry.id   AF-A0A9X1B3L7-F1
#
_cell.length_a   1.000
_cell.length_b   1.000
_cell.length_c   1.000
_cell.angle_alpha   90.00
_cell.angle_beta   90.00
_cell.angle_gamma   90.00
#
_symmetry.space_group_name_H-M   'P 1'
#
loop_
_entity.id
_entity.type
_entity.pdbx_description
1 polymer ?
#
loop_
_entity_poly.entity_id
_entity_poly.type
_entity_poly.pdbx_seq_one_letter_code
_entity_poly.pdbx_strand_id
1 'polypeptide(L)'
;MDELVRPTPPLFLRAYQPHLRYYLIDEGRYTPEQLSAIDSPLSGVFEVEIASGDRVSLQAAVDRLVRLIQADPNKARLDRLITHWLKRHLRRLSADIDLKQINSLVEDKAMLAENLESWAQRERREGRLEGERIGMKKTAQDTARNLIALGMLNDGQIAQATGLSVAQVEALRADN
;
A
#
# COMPACT_ATOMS: atom_id res chain seq x y z
N MET A 1 1.46 23.25 18.53
CA MET A 1 1.24 22.12 19.46
C MET A 1 -0.22 21.69 19.43
N ASP A 2 -1.18 22.62 19.48
CA ASP A 2 -2.62 22.31 19.51
C ASP A 2 -3.17 21.56 18.28
N GLU A 3 -2.47 21.59 17.14
CA GLU A 3 -2.91 20.91 15.90
C GLU A 3 -2.58 19.40 15.84
N LEU A 4 -1.58 18.94 16.61
CA LEU A 4 -1.02 17.58 16.52
C LEU A 4 -1.54 16.63 17.61
N VAL A 5 -2.20 17.15 18.66
CA VAL A 5 -2.78 16.33 19.75
C VAL A 5 -4.30 16.36 19.63
N ARG A 6 -4.88 15.26 19.14
CA ARG A 6 -6.33 15.06 19.10
C ARG A 6 -6.73 13.85 19.94
N PRO A 7 -7.71 13.99 20.85
CA PRO A 7 -8.46 15.21 21.16
C PRO A 7 -7.66 16.21 22.00
N THR A 8 -7.99 17.50 21.89
CA THR A 8 -7.39 18.55 22.72
C THR A 8 -7.76 18.29 24.19
N PRO A 9 -6.79 18.16 25.11
CA PRO A 9 -7.08 17.82 26.50
C PRO A 9 -7.92 18.91 27.18
N PRO A 10 -8.85 18.53 28.08
CA PRO A 10 -9.62 19.47 28.89
C PRO A 10 -8.74 20.47 29.64
N LEU A 11 -9.26 21.68 29.89
CA LEU A 11 -8.50 22.78 30.52
C LEU A 11 -7.79 22.40 31.82
N PHE A 12 -8.41 21.54 32.65
CA PHE A 12 -7.84 21.11 33.93
C PHE A 12 -6.61 20.17 33.79
N LEU A 13 -6.43 19.51 32.64
CA LEU A 13 -5.26 18.67 32.35
C LEU A 13 -4.12 19.43 31.68
N ARG A 14 -4.34 20.69 31.30
CA ARG A 14 -3.34 21.51 30.58
C ARG A 14 -2.07 21.73 31.40
N ALA A 15 -2.19 21.83 32.72
CA ALA A 15 -1.06 21.96 33.65
C ALA A 15 -0.18 20.70 33.73
N TYR A 16 -0.73 19.54 33.37
CA TYR A 16 -0.03 18.25 33.38
C TYR A 16 0.46 17.86 31.98
N GLN A 17 0.26 18.71 30.96
CA GLN A 17 0.74 18.42 29.61
C GLN A 17 2.26 18.62 29.55
N PRO A 18 3.03 17.57 29.18
CA PRO A 18 4.48 17.69 29.09
C PRO A 18 4.86 18.61 27.92
N HIS A 19 5.65 19.64 28.21
CA HIS A 19 6.19 20.55 27.20
C HIS A 19 7.50 19.99 26.66
N LEU A 20 7.40 19.04 25.74
CA LEU A 20 8.55 18.43 25.10
C LEU A 20 9.04 19.31 23.95
N ARG A 21 10.35 19.56 23.87
CA ARG A 21 10.99 20.06 22.65
C ARG A 21 11.23 18.87 21.75
N TYR A 22 10.54 18.82 20.62
CA TYR A 22 10.74 17.81 19.59
C TYR A 22 11.10 18.49 18.27
N TYR A 23 11.90 17.80 17.46
CA TYR A 23 12.14 18.16 16.07
C TYR A 23 11.27 17.24 15.22
N LEU A 24 10.23 17.79 14.58
CA LEU A 24 9.36 17.00 13.72
C LEU A 24 10.11 16.70 12.42
N ILE A 25 10.31 15.41 12.15
CA ILE A 25 10.76 14.94 10.85
C ILE A 25 9.52 14.41 10.14
N ASP A 26 9.10 15.11 9.10
CA ASP A 26 8.01 14.69 8.22
C ASP A 26 8.62 14.23 6.90
N GLU A 27 8.86 12.92 6.80
CA GLU A 27 9.53 12.29 5.66
C GLU A 27 8.66 12.39 4.39
N GLY A 28 7.32 12.35 4.55
CA GLY A 28 6.36 12.47 3.45
C GLY A 28 6.19 13.88 2.90
N ARG A 29 6.82 14.88 3.53
CA ARG A 29 6.78 16.28 3.05
C ARG A 29 7.72 16.53 1.88
N TYR A 30 8.76 15.71 1.72
CA TYR A 30 9.73 15.90 0.65
C TYR A 30 9.15 15.49 -0.70
N THR A 31 9.31 16.36 -1.70
CA THR A 31 8.99 15.99 -3.08
C THR A 31 10.10 15.13 -3.69
N PRO A 32 9.81 14.33 -4.73
CA PRO A 32 10.83 13.58 -5.45
C PRO A 32 11.99 14.46 -5.94
N GLU A 33 11.68 15.68 -6.40
CA GLU A 33 12.68 16.65 -6.87
C GLU A 33 13.59 17.10 -5.73
N GLN A 34 13.06 17.32 -4.54
CA GLN A 34 13.84 17.69 -3.37
C GLN A 34 14.77 16.56 -2.91
N LEU A 35 14.28 15.31 -2.90
CA LEU A 35 15.08 14.15 -2.53
C LEU A 35 16.17 13.83 -3.57
N SER A 36 15.87 14.02 -4.85
CA SER A 36 16.83 13.81 -5.93
C SER A 36 17.97 14.84 -5.91
N ALA A 37 17.74 16.06 -5.41
CA ALA A 37 18.74 17.09 -5.24
C ALA A 37 19.70 16.84 -4.05
N ILE A 38 19.35 15.93 -3.13
CA ILE A 38 20.17 15.58 -1.97
C ILE A 38 20.96 14.31 -2.29
N ASP A 39 22.27 14.40 -2.46
CA ASP A 39 23.11 13.22 -2.73
C ASP A 39 23.54 12.52 -1.44
N SER A 40 22.57 11.92 -0.75
CA SER A 40 22.80 11.11 0.45
C SER A 40 22.11 9.76 0.36
N PRO A 41 22.73 8.65 0.83
CA PRO A 41 22.05 7.38 0.98
C PRO A 41 20.72 7.48 1.76
N LEU A 42 20.62 8.40 2.72
CA LEU A 42 19.40 8.62 3.50
C LEU A 42 18.24 9.17 2.65
N SER A 43 18.51 10.11 1.74
CA SER A 43 17.47 10.59 0.82
C SER A 43 16.98 9.51 -0.13
N GLY A 44 17.85 8.56 -0.51
CA GLY A 44 17.42 7.41 -1.30
C GLY A 44 16.55 6.42 -0.51
N VAL A 45 16.74 6.31 0.81
CA VAL A 45 15.85 5.54 1.70
C VAL A 45 14.45 6.16 1.72
N PHE A 46 14.35 7.47 1.93
CA PHE A 46 13.05 8.17 1.92
C PHE A 46 12.34 8.08 0.57
N GLU A 47 13.10 8.16 -0.53
CA GLU A 47 12.56 8.03 -1.88
C GLU A 47 11.94 6.64 -2.09
N VAL A 48 12.59 5.57 -1.58
CA VAL A 48 12.03 4.21 -1.61
C VAL A 48 10.74 4.09 -0.79
N GLU A 49 10.68 4.71 0.39
CA GLU A 49 9.47 4.70 1.24
C GLU A 49 8.30 5.41 0.55
N ILE A 50 8.53 6.58 -0.04
CA ILE A 50 7.50 7.35 -0.76
C ILE A 50 7.07 6.62 -2.04
N ALA A 51 8.03 6.05 -2.78
CA ALA A 51 7.77 5.40 -4.05
C ALA A 51 7.12 4.00 -3.93
N SER A 52 6.92 3.48 -2.72
CA SER A 52 6.41 2.13 -2.48
C SER A 52 5.01 1.85 -3.06
N GLY A 53 4.27 2.89 -3.48
CA GLY A 53 2.96 2.76 -4.17
C GLY A 53 3.04 2.59 -5.69
N ASP A 54 4.17 2.88 -6.34
CA ASP A 54 4.37 2.69 -7.78
C ASP A 54 5.65 1.93 -8.07
N ARG A 55 5.54 0.82 -8.80
CA ARG A 55 6.67 -0.07 -9.09
C ARG A 55 7.78 0.63 -9.87
N VAL A 56 7.42 1.45 -10.87
CA VAL A 56 8.42 2.11 -11.71
C VAL A 56 9.23 3.10 -10.87
N SER A 57 8.53 3.89 -10.07
CA SER A 57 9.13 4.80 -9.10
C SER A 57 9.98 4.06 -8.06
N LEU A 58 9.50 2.94 -7.52
CA LEU A 58 10.23 2.13 -6.54
C LEU A 58 11.54 1.59 -7.12
N GLN A 59 11.50 1.06 -8.35
CA GLN A 59 12.71 0.58 -9.01
C GLN A 59 13.71 1.73 -9.25
N ALA A 60 13.23 2.89 -9.72
CA ALA A 60 14.09 4.06 -9.92
C ALA A 60 14.73 4.55 -8.61
N ALA A 61 13.97 4.56 -7.51
CA ALA A 61 14.45 4.92 -6.18
C ALA A 61 15.52 3.94 -5.68
N VAL A 62 15.29 2.63 -5.83
CA VAL A 62 16.29 1.59 -5.50
C VAL A 62 17.55 1.76 -6.34
N ASP A 63 17.41 2.01 -7.63
CA ASP A 63 18.52 2.21 -8.55
C ASP A 63 19.39 3.40 -8.15
N ARG A 64 18.75 4.50 -7.74
CA ARG A 64 19.44 5.68 -7.21
C ARG A 64 20.11 5.38 -5.88
N LEU A 65 19.43 4.70 -4.96
CA LEU A 65 19.98 4.30 -3.66
C LEU A 65 21.25 3.45 -3.82
N VAL A 66 21.24 2.48 -4.74
CA VAL A 66 22.43 1.66 -5.07
C VAL A 66 23.60 2.54 -5.53
N ARG A 67 23.35 3.51 -6.43
CA ARG A 67 24.40 4.44 -6.89
C ARG A 67 24.97 5.27 -5.73
N LEU A 68 24.12 5.77 -4.84
CA LEU A 68 24.54 6.55 -3.67
C LEU A 68 25.36 5.72 -2.69
N ILE A 69 24.98 4.47 -2.45
CA ILE A 69 25.75 3.53 -1.61
C ILE A 69 27.12 3.29 -2.23
N GLN A 70 27.20 3.03 -3.53
CA GLN A 70 28.47 2.76 -4.23
C GLN A 70 29.47 3.93 -4.15
N ALA A 71 28.95 5.16 -4.16
CA ALA A 71 29.76 6.38 -4.07
C ALA A 71 30.25 6.70 -2.64
N ASP A 72 29.65 6.10 -1.61
CA ASP A 72 29.99 6.38 -0.21
C ASP A 72 31.27 5.65 0.24
N PRO A 73 32.18 6.30 1.00
CA PRO A 73 33.36 5.65 1.56
C PRO A 73 33.06 4.42 2.42
N ASN A 74 31.89 4.37 3.07
CA ASN A 74 31.41 3.29 3.93
C ASN A 74 30.46 2.33 3.21
N LYS A 75 30.51 2.24 1.87
CA LYS A 75 29.60 1.44 1.03
C LYS A 75 29.29 0.04 1.55
N ALA A 76 30.28 -0.71 2.05
CA ALA A 76 30.06 -2.07 2.55
C ALA A 76 29.17 -2.11 3.80
N ARG A 77 29.32 -1.13 4.70
CA ARG A 77 28.48 -1.02 5.89
C ARG A 77 27.06 -0.56 5.51
N LEU A 78 26.96 0.42 4.63
CA LEU A 78 25.68 0.97 4.19
C LEU A 78 24.86 -0.05 3.42
N ASP A 79 25.48 -0.76 2.48
CA ASP A 79 24.83 -1.83 1.72
C ASP A 79 24.22 -2.86 2.67
N ARG A 80 25.01 -3.41 3.61
CA ARG A 80 24.50 -4.36 4.59
C ARG A 80 23.31 -3.81 5.40
N LEU A 81 23.41 -2.59 5.93
CA LEU A 81 22.34 -2.00 6.75
C LEU A 81 21.06 -1.76 5.93
N ILE A 82 21.21 -1.19 4.75
CA ILE A 82 20.10 -0.82 3.87
C ILE A 82 19.45 -2.07 3.28
N THR A 83 20.20 -3.11 2.92
CA THR A 83 19.63 -4.41 2.52
C THR A 83 18.74 -5.00 3.61
N HIS A 84 19.18 -4.98 4.88
CA HIS A 84 18.38 -5.49 5.99
C HIS A 84 17.12 -4.66 6.21
N TRP A 85 17.24 -3.33 6.15
CA TRP A 85 16.11 -2.42 6.24
C TRP A 85 15.11 -2.65 5.10
N LEU A 86 15.57 -2.69 3.84
CA LEU A 86 14.72 -2.85 2.66
C LEU A 86 13.97 -4.18 2.68
N LYS A 87 14.65 -5.27 3.07
CA LYS A 87 13.98 -6.57 3.29
C LYS A 87 12.82 -6.48 4.26
N ARG A 88 13.03 -5.76 5.38
CA ARG A 88 11.99 -5.58 6.39
C ARG A 88 10.86 -4.68 5.89
N HIS A 89 11.19 -3.62 5.15
CA HIS A 89 10.21 -2.70 4.56
C HIS A 89 9.30 -3.41 3.55
N LEU A 90 9.89 -4.09 2.57
CA LEU A 90 9.15 -4.82 1.53
C LEU A 90 8.30 -5.95 2.11
N ARG A 91 8.77 -6.66 3.15
CA ARG A 91 7.96 -7.67 3.85
C ARG A 91 6.74 -7.10 4.56
N ARG A 92 6.79 -5.84 5.00
CA ARG A 92 5.62 -5.17 5.59
C ARG A 92 4.62 -4.74 4.53
N LEU A 93 5.11 -4.32 3.37
CA LEU A 93 4.26 -3.95 2.23
C LEU A 93 3.56 -5.19 1.64
N SER A 94 4.26 -6.34 1.58
CA SER A 94 3.67 -7.60 1.16
C SER A 94 4.37 -8.79 1.82
N ALA A 95 3.58 -9.64 2.47
CA ALA A 95 4.08 -10.80 3.21
C ALA A 95 4.71 -11.89 2.32
N ASP A 96 4.47 -11.82 1.00
CA ASP A 96 4.72 -12.92 0.05
C ASP A 96 5.89 -12.66 -0.92
N ILE A 97 6.66 -11.59 -0.70
CA ILE A 97 7.87 -11.32 -1.49
C ILE A 97 9.02 -12.17 -0.94
N ASP A 98 9.56 -13.10 -1.76
CA ASP A 98 10.73 -13.90 -1.37
C ASP A 98 12.02 -13.09 -1.52
N LEU A 99 12.52 -12.60 -0.39
CA LEU A 99 13.78 -11.84 -0.32
C LEU A 99 14.90 -12.64 0.35
N LYS A 100 14.79 -13.97 0.47
CA LYS A 100 15.79 -14.79 1.17
C LYS A 100 17.17 -14.71 0.50
N GLN A 101 17.20 -14.68 -0.83
CA GLN A 101 18.43 -14.74 -1.62
C GLN A 101 19.17 -13.40 -1.77
N ILE A 102 18.52 -12.26 -1.48
CA ILE A 102 19.14 -10.93 -1.60
C ILE A 102 20.08 -10.70 -0.42
N ASN A 103 21.40 -10.75 -0.59
CA ASN A 103 22.36 -10.53 0.49
C ASN A 103 23.02 -9.16 0.41
N SER A 104 23.06 -8.56 -0.78
CA SER A 104 23.57 -7.21 -1.03
C SER A 104 22.61 -6.48 -1.96
N LEU A 105 22.27 -5.24 -1.63
CA LEU A 105 21.41 -4.44 -2.51
C LEU A 105 22.17 -4.04 -3.77
N VAL A 106 23.47 -3.81 -3.62
CA VAL A 106 24.37 -3.47 -4.73
C VAL A 106 24.56 -4.64 -5.69
N GLU A 107 24.76 -5.85 -5.19
CA GLU A 107 25.02 -7.03 -6.04
C GLU A 107 23.73 -7.67 -6.57
N ASP A 108 22.70 -7.77 -5.74
CA ASP A 108 21.46 -8.51 -6.05
C ASP A 108 20.34 -7.61 -6.59
N LYS A 109 20.68 -6.42 -7.10
CA LYS A 109 19.71 -5.47 -7.67
C LYS A 109 18.82 -6.11 -8.74
N ALA A 110 19.40 -6.93 -9.63
CA ALA A 110 18.65 -7.58 -10.70
C ALA A 110 17.62 -8.58 -10.15
N MET A 111 18.01 -9.36 -9.13
CA MET A 111 17.12 -10.29 -8.44
C MET A 111 16.00 -9.57 -7.69
N LEU A 112 16.32 -8.43 -7.05
CA LEU A 112 15.30 -7.59 -6.44
C LEU A 112 14.29 -7.06 -7.48
N ALA A 113 14.76 -6.61 -8.64
CA ALA A 113 13.88 -6.13 -9.71
C ALA A 113 12.94 -7.24 -10.21
N GLU A 114 13.43 -8.47 -10.39
CA GLU A 114 12.63 -9.63 -10.77
C GLU A 114 11.57 -10.00 -9.72
N ASN A 115 11.94 -9.96 -8.43
CA ASN A 115 11.00 -10.19 -7.33
C ASN A 115 9.90 -9.12 -7.28
N LEU A 116 10.25 -7.85 -7.48
CA LEU A 116 9.29 -6.74 -7.54
C LEU A 116 8.36 -6.84 -8.76
N GLU A 117 8.88 -7.28 -9.92
CA GLU A 117 8.06 -7.56 -11.11
C GLU A 117 7.05 -8.67 -10.84
N SER A 118 7.49 -9.77 -10.25
CA SER A 118 6.65 -10.93 -9.93
C SER A 118 5.53 -10.56 -8.96
N TRP A 119 5.85 -9.76 -7.93
CA TRP A 119 4.86 -9.21 -7.00
C TRP A 119 3.85 -8.31 -7.70
N ALA A 120 4.29 -7.36 -8.54
CA ALA A 120 3.39 -6.46 -9.25
C ALA A 120 2.44 -7.19 -10.21
N GLN A 121 2.89 -8.28 -10.84
CA GLN A 121 2.03 -9.11 -11.68
C GLN A 121 0.95 -9.85 -10.87
N ARG A 122 1.29 -10.27 -9.65
CA ARG A 122 0.35 -10.90 -8.72
C ARG A 122 -0.73 -9.94 -8.25
N GLU A 123 -0.33 -8.76 -7.77
CA GLU A 123 -1.25 -7.67 -7.38
C GLU A 123 -2.23 -7.32 -8.51
N ARG A 124 -1.73 -7.13 -9.75
CA ARG A 124 -2.62 -6.87 -10.90
C ARG A 124 -3.59 -8.00 -11.18
N ARG A 125 -3.17 -9.26 -10.96
CA ARG A 125 -4.02 -10.43 -11.16
C ARG A 125 -5.11 -10.51 -10.12
N GLU A 126 -4.76 -10.32 -8.85
CA GLU A 126 -5.70 -10.31 -7.73
C GLU A 126 -6.68 -9.15 -7.86
N GLY A 127 -6.20 -7.95 -8.19
CA GLY A 127 -7.05 -6.78 -8.44
C GLY A 127 -8.05 -6.98 -9.58
N ARG A 128 -7.65 -7.68 -10.65
CA ARG A 128 -8.57 -8.04 -11.74
C ARG A 128 -9.64 -9.04 -11.29
N LEU A 129 -9.23 -10.10 -10.59
CA LEU A 129 -10.16 -11.11 -10.08
C LEU A 129 -11.16 -10.51 -9.11
N GLU A 130 -10.70 -9.63 -8.22
CA GLU A 130 -11.56 -8.91 -7.28
C GLU A 130 -12.50 -7.95 -8.03
N GLY A 131 -11.99 -7.23 -9.03
CA GLY A 131 -12.81 -6.36 -9.89
C GLY A 131 -13.90 -7.12 -10.64
N GLU A 132 -13.57 -8.28 -11.22
CA GLU A 132 -14.54 -9.18 -11.87
C GLU A 132 -15.58 -9.70 -10.89
N ARG A 133 -15.17 -10.12 -9.68
CA ARG A 133 -16.07 -10.60 -8.63
C ARG A 133 -17.02 -9.51 -8.15
N ILE A 134 -16.51 -8.30 -7.91
CA ILE A 134 -17.32 -7.13 -7.54
C ILE A 134 -18.29 -6.80 -8.68
N GLY A 135 -17.82 -6.80 -9.92
CA GLY A 135 -18.64 -6.53 -11.11
C GLY A 135 -19.79 -7.52 -11.26
N MET A 136 -19.50 -8.83 -11.18
CA MET A 136 -20.53 -9.89 -11.23
C MET A 136 -21.55 -9.73 -10.10
N LYS A 137 -21.10 -9.48 -8.87
CA LYS A 137 -22.00 -9.28 -7.73
C LYS A 137 -22.89 -8.06 -7.93
N LYS A 138 -22.33 -6.94 -8.41
CA LYS A 138 -23.09 -5.70 -8.65
C LYS A 138 -24.15 -5.91 -9.74
N THR A 139 -23.78 -6.53 -10.87
CA THR A 139 -24.71 -6.85 -11.95
C THR A 139 -25.84 -7.77 -11.48
N ALA A 140 -25.54 -8.77 -10.66
CA ALA A 140 -26.55 -9.66 -10.08
C ALA A 140 -27.53 -8.89 -9.15
N GLN A 141 -27.02 -8.00 -8.30
CA GLN A 141 -27.84 -7.16 -7.43
C GLN A 141 -28.70 -6.17 -8.22
N ASP A 142 -28.15 -5.50 -9.23
CA ASP A 142 -28.90 -4.55 -10.06
C ASP A 142 -29.99 -5.26 -10.88
N THR A 143 -29.69 -6.46 -11.38
CA THR A 143 -30.69 -7.31 -12.04
C THR A 143 -31.80 -7.72 -11.08
N ALA A 144 -31.46 -8.14 -9.85
CA ALA A 144 -32.45 -8.50 -8.83
C ALA A 144 -33.35 -7.30 -8.48
N ARG A 145 -32.79 -6.10 -8.29
CA ARG A 145 -33.58 -4.88 -8.05
C ARG A 145 -34.57 -4.59 -9.18
N ASN A 146 -34.13 -4.71 -10.42
CA ASN A 146 -35.01 -4.51 -11.58
C ASN A 146 -36.15 -5.54 -11.61
N LEU A 147 -35.88 -6.82 -11.29
CA LEU A 147 -36.89 -7.87 -11.23
C LEU A 147 -37.88 -7.68 -10.07
N ILE A 148 -37.39 -7.23 -8.90
CA ILE A 148 -38.24 -6.86 -7.75
C ILE A 148 -39.18 -5.71 -8.15
N ALA A 149 -38.65 -4.67 -8.80
CA ALA A 149 -39.43 -3.51 -9.24
C ALA A 149 -40.52 -3.87 -10.26
N LEU A 150 -40.29 -4.88 -11.10
CA LEU A 150 -41.31 -5.40 -12.02
C LEU A 150 -42.43 -6.17 -11.31
N GLY A 151 -42.20 -6.68 -10.10
CA GLY A 151 -43.24 -7.29 -9.25
C GLY A 151 -43.80 -8.64 -9.73
N MET A 152 -43.22 -9.24 -10.77
CA MET A 152 -43.75 -10.47 -11.40
C MET A 152 -43.15 -11.77 -10.87
N LEU A 153 -42.08 -11.70 -10.07
CA LEU A 153 -41.32 -12.87 -9.61
C LEU A 153 -41.23 -12.91 -8.07
N ASN A 154 -41.26 -14.13 -7.52
CA ASN A 154 -40.98 -14.34 -6.10
C ASN A 154 -39.46 -14.38 -5.82
N ASP A 155 -39.07 -14.27 -4.54
CA ASP A 155 -37.65 -14.18 -4.16
C ASP A 155 -36.83 -15.43 -4.53
N GLY A 156 -37.47 -16.60 -4.54
CA GLY A 156 -36.84 -17.84 -5.01
C GLY A 156 -36.53 -17.81 -6.52
N GLN A 157 -37.45 -17.29 -7.34
CA GLN A 157 -37.26 -17.15 -8.79
C GLN A 157 -36.19 -16.10 -9.13
N ILE A 158 -36.16 -15.00 -8.38
CA ILE A 158 -35.15 -13.94 -8.57
C ILE A 158 -33.77 -14.44 -8.14
N ALA A 159 -33.68 -15.15 -7.02
CA ALA A 159 -32.44 -15.80 -6.58
C ALA A 159 -31.91 -16.78 -7.65
N GLN A 160 -32.78 -17.62 -8.21
CA GLN A 160 -32.43 -18.55 -9.28
C GLN A 160 -31.93 -17.82 -10.56
N ALA A 161 -32.58 -16.72 -10.96
CA ALA A 161 -32.23 -15.99 -12.16
C ALA A 161 -30.93 -15.18 -12.05
N THR A 162 -30.58 -14.73 -10.84
CA THR A 162 -29.44 -13.82 -10.59
C THR A 162 -28.25 -14.53 -9.96
N GLY A 163 -28.41 -15.78 -9.50
CA GLY A 163 -27.38 -16.50 -8.76
C GLY A 163 -27.14 -15.98 -7.33
N LEU A 164 -28.00 -15.08 -6.84
CA LEU A 164 -27.99 -14.61 -5.46
C LEU A 164 -28.65 -15.65 -4.53
N SER A 165 -28.35 -15.58 -3.23
CA SER A 165 -29.14 -16.33 -2.24
C SER A 165 -30.50 -15.69 -2.00
N VAL A 166 -31.49 -16.48 -1.60
CA VAL A 166 -32.83 -15.96 -1.26
C VAL A 166 -32.74 -14.86 -0.19
N ALA A 167 -31.92 -15.05 0.84
CA ALA A 167 -31.69 -14.03 1.87
C ALA A 167 -31.10 -12.71 1.33
N GLN A 168 -30.25 -12.76 0.29
CA GLN A 168 -29.73 -11.55 -0.36
C GLN A 168 -30.83 -10.81 -1.13
N VAL A 169 -31.73 -11.54 -1.78
CA VAL A 169 -32.86 -10.96 -2.51
C VAL A 169 -33.88 -10.36 -1.55
N GLU A 170 -34.21 -11.06 -0.45
CA GLU A 170 -35.08 -10.55 0.62
C GLU A 170 -34.54 -9.25 1.22
N ALA A 171 -33.23 -9.18 1.49
CA ALA A 171 -32.59 -7.96 1.97
C ALA A 171 -32.71 -6.81 0.95
N LEU A 172 -32.47 -7.08 -0.34
CA LEU A 172 -32.63 -6.08 -1.41
C LEU A 172 -34.09 -5.60 -1.56
N ARG A 173 -35.07 -6.45 -1.22
CA ARG A 173 -36.49 -6.09 -1.24
C ARG A 173 -36.89 -5.25 -0.03
N ALA A 174 -36.28 -5.48 1.13
CA ALA A 174 -36.50 -4.68 2.34
C ALA A 174 -35.86 -3.29 2.26
N ASP A 175 -34.80 -3.13 1.46
CA ASP A 175 -34.09 -1.86 1.24
C ASP A 175 -34.72 -0.95 0.15
N ASN A 176 -35.72 -1.45 -0.60
CA ASN A 176 -36.45 -0.72 -1.65
C ASN A 176 -37.78 -0.16 -1.13
#